data_AF-A7TH42-F1
#
_entry.id   AF-A7TH42-F1
#
_cell.length_a   1.000
_cell.length_b   1.000
_cell.length_c   1.000
_cell.angle_alpha   90.00
_cell.angle_beta   90.00
_cell.angle_gamma   90.00
#
_symmetry.space_group_name_H-M   'P 1'
#
loop_
_entity.id
_entity.type
_entity.pdbx_description
1 polymer ?
#
loop_
_entity_poly.entity_id
_entity_poly.type
_entity_poly.pdbx_seq_one_letter_code
_entity_poly.pdbx_strand_id
1 'polypeptide(L)' 'MNRFFILTAAFLYYLIWLILPIFELDEALILFPLPSIYAVYIPIFLLLLGFALVGSYLGYLLIKA' A
#
# COMPACT_ATOMS: atom_id res chain seq x y z
N MET A 1 17.97 -9.71 7.77
CA MET A 1 16.88 -10.18 8.66
C MET A 1 15.83 -9.10 8.93
N ASN A 2 16.21 -7.83 9.13
CA ASN A 2 15.30 -6.75 9.51
C ASN A 2 14.23 -6.42 8.45
N ARG A 3 14.55 -6.54 7.15
CA ARG A 3 13.61 -6.25 6.05
C ARG A 3 12.37 -7.13 6.08
N PHE A 4 12.53 -8.41 6.38
CA PHE A 4 11.41 -9.35 6.46
C PHE A 4 10.44 -8.93 7.58
N PHE A 5 10.98 -8.66 8.78
CA PHE A 5 10.19 -8.19 9.90
C PHE A 5 9.43 -6.88 9.60
N ILE A 6 10.08 -5.92 8.96
CA ILE A 6 9.44 -4.65 8.58
C ILE A 6 8.30 -4.88 7.58
N LEU A 7 8.52 -5.72 6.57
CA LEU A 7 7.50 -6.03 5.57
C LEU A 7 6.33 -6.80 6.17
N THR A 8 6.60 -7.76 7.06
CA THR A 8 5.55 -8.51 7.76
C THR A 8 4.75 -7.62 8.70
N ALA A 9 5.42 -6.70 9.43
CA ALA A 9 4.74 -5.73 10.28
C ALA A 9 3.85 -4.77 9.46
N ALA A 10 4.35 -4.26 8.33
CA ALA A 10 3.58 -3.43 7.42
C ALA A 10 2.38 -4.21 6.83
N PHE A 11 2.58 -5.47 6.45
CA PHE A 11 1.51 -6.33 5.96
C PHE A 11 0.42 -6.54 7.01
N LEU A 12 0.79 -6.92 8.23
CA LEU A 12 -0.17 -7.12 9.32
C LEU A 12 -0.92 -5.84 9.66
N TYR A 13 -0.24 -4.69 9.65
CA TYR A 13 -0.87 -3.38 9.81
C TYR A 13 -1.97 -3.13 8.77
N TYR A 14 -1.66 -3.32 7.48
CA TYR A 14 -2.65 -3.17 6.41
C TYR A 14 -3.73 -4.25 6.41
N LEU A 15 -3.42 -5.47 6.86
CA LEU A 15 -4.38 -6.56 7.01
C LEU A 15 -5.42 -6.23 8.09
N ILE A 16 -4.98 -5.72 9.23
CA ILE A 16 -5.86 -5.30 10.33
C ILE A 16 -6.74 -4.13 9.87
N TRP A 17 -6.16 -3.17 9.14
CA TRP A 17 -6.93 -2.12 8.48
C TRP A 17 -8.06 -2.72 7.65
N LEU A 18 -7.75 -3.60 6.70
CA LEU A 18 -8.74 -4.16 5.77
C LEU A 18 -9.92 -4.89 6.45
N ILE A 19 -9.71 -5.47 7.63
CA ILE A 19 -10.73 -6.24 8.36
C ILE A 19 -11.64 -5.34 9.20
N LEU A 20 -11.18 -4.15 9.61
CA LEU A 20 -11.98 -3.21 10.41
C LEU A 20 -12.99 -2.45 9.55
N PRO A 21 -14.14 -2.03 10.13
CA PRO A 21 -15.05 -1.08 9.48
C PRO A 21 -14.43 0.33 9.51
N ILE A 22 -13.39 0.50 8.70
CA ILE A 22 -12.48 1.65 8.63
C ILE A 22 -13.23 3.00 8.53
N PHE A 23 -14.32 3.05 7.78
CA PHE A 23 -15.07 4.28 7.53
C PHE A 23 -16.00 4.67 8.69
N GLU A 24 -16.29 3.75 9.61
CA GLU A 24 -17.17 3.99 10.77
C GLU A 24 -16.37 4.33 12.04
N LEU A 25 -15.07 4.03 12.06
CA LEU A 25 -14.19 4.15 13.23
C LEU A 25 -13.25 5.37 13.19
N ASP A 26 -13.36 6.19 12.15
CA ASP A 26 -12.43 7.30 11.85
C ASP A 26 -12.36 8.34 12.98
N GLU A 27 -13.43 8.49 13.76
CA GLU A 27 -13.50 9.40 14.91
C GLU A 27 -13.32 8.70 16.26
N ALA A 28 -13.34 7.36 16.30
CA ALA A 28 -13.46 6.58 17.53
C ALA A 28 -12.11 6.04 18.05
N LEU A 29 -11.10 5.90 17.19
CA LEU A 29 -9.83 5.25 17.54
C LEU A 29 -8.62 6.13 17.24
N ILE A 30 -8.00 6.68 18.29
CA ILE A 30 -6.70 7.39 18.25
C ILE A 30 -5.55 6.49 17.73
N LEU A 31 -5.80 5.18 17.63
CA LEU A 31 -4.83 4.20 17.14
C LEU A 31 -4.41 4.41 15.68
N PHE A 32 -5.13 5.22 14.91
CA PHE A 32 -4.84 5.47 13.50
C PHE A 32 -4.45 6.94 13.27
N PRO A 33 -3.14 7.25 13.16
CA PRO A 33 -2.67 8.62 12.98
C PRO A 33 -2.96 9.18 11.58
N LEU A 34 -3.40 8.34 10.64
CA LEU A 34 -3.76 8.70 9.27
C LEU A 34 -5.27 8.53 9.10
N PRO A 35 -5.96 9.50 8.45
CA PRO A 35 -7.36 9.35 8.08
C PRO A 35 -7.63 8.05 7.32
N SER A 36 -8.77 7.41 7.58
CA SER A 36 -9.24 6.17 6.95
C SER A 36 -9.08 6.14 5.44
N ILE A 37 -9.24 7.29 4.78
CA ILE A 37 -9.21 7.41 3.32
C ILE A 37 -7.85 6.98 2.72
N TYR A 38 -6.75 7.15 3.47
CA TYR A 38 -5.42 6.73 3.04
C TYR A 38 -5.25 5.21 3.04
N ALA A 39 -6.15 4.44 3.67
CA ALA A 39 -6.26 2.98 3.55
C ALA A 39 -6.31 2.55 2.10
N VAL A 40 -7.08 3.32 1.34
CA VAL A 40 -7.49 3.01 -0.02
C VAL A 40 -6.49 3.63 -0.99
N TYR A 41 -6.07 4.87 -0.74
CA TYR A 41 -5.17 5.57 -1.65
C TYR A 41 -3.76 4.98 -1.70
N ILE A 42 -3.20 4.53 -0.58
CA ILE A 42 -1.81 4.02 -0.57
C ILE A 42 -1.68 2.74 -1.43
N PRO A 43 -2.52 1.70 -1.27
CA PRO A 43 -2.48 0.52 -2.14
C PRO A 43 -2.68 0.85 -3.62
N ILE A 44 -3.62 1.73 -3.94
CA ILE A 44 -3.88 2.15 -5.34
C ILE A 44 -2.64 2.83 -5.92
N PHE A 45 -2.03 3.76 -5.19
CA PHE A 45 -0.85 4.49 -5.63
C PHE A 45 0.33 3.54 -5.85
N LEU A 46 0.58 2.61 -4.93
CA LEU A 46 1.65 1.62 -5.06
C LEU A 46 1.44 0.70 -6.27
N LEU A 47 0.20 0.29 -6.53
CA LEU A 47 -0.14 -0.53 -7.68
C LEU A 47 0.11 0.21 -8.99
N LEU A 48 -0.38 1.45 -9.10
CA LEU A 48 -0.16 2.30 -10.27
C LEU A 48 1.32 2.57 -10.53
N LEU A 49 2.07 2.89 -9.47
CA LEU A 49 3.50 3.14 -9.55
C LEU A 49 4.26 1.88 -9.98
N GLY A 50 3.95 0.72 -9.40
CA GLY A 50 4.53 -0.56 -9.80
C GLY A 50 4.24 -0.89 -11.26
N PHE A 51 3.00 -0.69 -11.70
CA PHE A 51 2.61 -0.94 -13.08
C PHE A 51 3.32 0.00 -14.06
N ALA A 52 3.39 1.29 -13.73
CA ALA A 52 4.11 2.28 -14.52
C ALA A 52 5.60 1.93 -14.65
N LEU A 53 6.27 1.61 -13.54
CA LEU A 53 7.69 1.24 -13.55
C LEU A 53 7.96 -0.02 -14.39
N VAL A 54 7.18 -1.08 -14.20
CA VAL A 54 7.33 -2.34 -14.94
C VAL A 54 7.02 -2.13 -16.42
N GLY A 55 5.92 -1.44 -16.74
CA GLY A 55 5.54 -1.14 -18.12
C GLY A 55 6.57 -0.29 -18.84
N SER A 56 7.09 0.76 -18.19
CA SER A 56 8.17 1.60 -18.76
C SER A 56 9.45 0.80 -18.99
N TYR A 57 9.83 -0.09 -18.08
CA TYR A 57 11.00 -0.94 -18.24
C TYR A 57 10.84 -1.92 -19.41
N LEU A 58 9.67 -2.55 -19.54
CA LEU A 58 9.37 -3.42 -20.69
C LEU A 58 9.41 -2.65 -22.01
N GLY A 59 8.85 -1.44 -22.05
CA GLY A 59 8.92 -0.56 -23.22
C GLY A 59 10.35 -0.19 -23.60
N TYR A 60 11.19 0.12 -22.61
CA TYR A 60 12.64 0.35 -22.83
C TYR A 60 13.33 -0.87 -23.43
N LEU A 61 13.06 -2.07 -22.91
CA LEU A 61 13.64 -3.30 -23.45
C LEU A 61 13.20 -3.54 -24.90
N LEU A 62 11.94 -3.28 -25.25
CA LEU A 62 11.44 -3.42 -26.63
C LEU A 62 12.12 -2.48 -27.63
N ILE A 63 12.44 -1.25 -27.22
CA ILE A 63 13.11 -0.26 -28.10
C ILE A 63 14.59 -0.61 -28.30
N LYS A 64 15.21 -1.26 -27.30
CA LYS A 64 16.65 -1.56 -27.29
C LYS A 64 17.00 -2.97 -27.82
N ALA A 65 16.01 -3.86 -27.91
CA ALA A 65 16.15 -5.20 -28.50
C ALA A 65 16.28 -5.13 -30.03
#